data_AF-A0AA38Y7S0-F1
#
_entry.id   AF-A0AA38Y7S0-F1
#
_cell.length_a   1.000
_cell.length_b   1.000
_cell.length_c   1.000
_cell.angle_alpha   90.00
_cell.angle_beta   90.00
_cell.angle_gamma   90.00
#
_symmetry.space_group_name_H-M   'P 1'
#
loop_
_entity.id
_entity.type
_entity.pdbx_description
1 polymer ?
#
loop_
_entity_poly.entity_id
_entity_poly.type
_entity_poly.pdbx_seq_one_letter_code
_entity_poly.pdbx_strand_id
1 'polypeptide(L)'
;MSIWERLGLNQREMKKARQEAGKFLGPEPSKWEDLGADKQKRNVEEYLQYLRQNENNTIADKLQGDEEAIYELLRLRTKTIRSKTTAV
;
A
#
# COMPACT_ATOMS: atom_id res chain seq x y z
N MET A 1 -5.05 -9.45 -14.90
CA MET A 1 -5.03 -10.10 -13.58
C MET A 1 -4.78 -9.02 -12.55
N SER A 2 -5.60 -8.94 -11.51
CA SER A 2 -5.41 -7.94 -10.45
C SER A 2 -4.17 -8.29 -9.62
N ILE A 3 -3.40 -7.29 -9.17
CA ILE A 3 -2.22 -7.50 -8.29
C ILE A 3 -2.56 -8.37 -7.08
N TRP A 4 -3.81 -8.26 -6.63
CA TRP A 4 -4.34 -8.96 -5.47
C TRP A 4 -4.60 -10.45 -5.70
N GLU A 5 -5.01 -10.81 -6.92
CA GLU A 5 -5.22 -12.20 -7.34
C GLU A 5 -3.87 -12.92 -7.47
N ARG A 6 -2.85 -12.21 -7.97
CA ARG A 6 -1.48 -12.71 -8.06
C ARG A 6 -0.88 -13.02 -6.68
N LEU A 7 -1.21 -12.21 -5.67
CA LEU A 7 -0.77 -12.38 -4.28
C LEU A 7 -1.54 -13.46 -3.50
N GLY A 8 -2.61 -14.05 -4.06
CA GLY A 8 -3.47 -14.99 -3.33
C GLY A 8 -4.16 -14.36 -2.10
N LEU A 9 -4.37 -13.05 -2.13
CA LEU A 9 -5.12 -12.35 -1.08
C LEU A 9 -6.62 -12.58 -1.31
N ASN A 10 -7.36 -12.91 -0.26
CA ASN A 10 -8.82 -12.98 -0.33
C ASN A 10 -9.43 -11.56 -0.24
N GLN A 11 -10.71 -11.40 -0.57
CA GLN A 11 -11.36 -10.08 -0.56
C GLN A 11 -11.27 -9.33 0.78
N ARG A 12 -11.26 -10.05 1.91
CA ARG A 12 -11.16 -9.44 3.25
C ARG A 12 -9.75 -8.89 3.48
N GLU A 13 -8.74 -9.67 3.15
CA GLU A 13 -7.33 -9.26 3.23
C GLU A 13 -7.04 -8.09 2.28
N MET A 14 -7.58 -8.11 1.06
CA MET A 14 -7.47 -7.01 0.11
C MET A 14 -8.05 -5.71 0.66
N LYS A 15 -9.27 -5.76 1.23
CA LYS A 15 -9.91 -4.59 1.84
C LYS A 15 -9.08 -4.06 3.01
N LYS A 16 -8.56 -4.96 3.84
CA LYS A 16 -7.73 -4.62 4.99
C LYS A 16 -6.41 -3.97 4.55
N ALA A 17 -5.69 -4.56 3.61
CA ALA A 17 -4.47 -3.98 3.03
C ALA A 17 -4.71 -2.57 2.48
N ARG A 18 -5.80 -2.33 1.76
CA ARG A 18 -6.14 -0.98 1.26
C ARG A 18 -6.43 0.02 2.38
N GLN A 19 -7.09 -0.44 3.45
CA GLN A 19 -7.41 0.40 4.60
C GLN A 19 -6.14 0.78 5.37
N GLU A 20 -5.29 -0.19 5.67
CA GLU A 20 -4.02 0.01 6.36
C GLU A 20 -3.04 0.87 5.53
N ALA A 21 -2.97 0.64 4.21
CA ALA A 21 -2.22 1.53 3.30
C ALA A 21 -2.71 2.98 3.35
N GLY A 22 -4.04 3.19 3.47
CA GLY A 22 -4.59 4.52 3.62
C GLY A 22 -4.20 5.20 4.94
N LYS A 23 -4.10 4.45 6.03
CA LYS A 23 -3.65 4.97 7.32
C LYS A 23 -2.15 5.28 7.31
N PHE A 24 -1.35 4.37 6.75
CA PHE A 24 0.10 4.52 6.61
C PHE A 24 0.47 5.76 5.79
N LEU A 25 -0.23 5.99 4.67
CA LEU A 25 0.00 7.15 3.80
C LEU A 25 -0.51 8.48 4.38
N GLY A 26 -1.44 8.42 5.35
CA GLY A 26 -2.05 9.61 5.95
C GLY A 26 -3.04 10.34 5.02
N PRO A 27 -3.58 11.49 5.47
CA PRO A 27 -4.58 12.27 4.74
C PRO A 27 -4.01 13.07 3.56
N GLU A 28 -2.72 13.42 3.61
CA GLU A 28 -2.02 14.20 2.57
C GLU A 28 -0.71 13.53 2.15
N PRO A 29 -0.79 12.36 1.48
CA PRO A 29 0.41 11.71 1.00
C PRO A 29 1.09 12.53 -0.10
N SER A 30 2.42 12.55 -0.05
CA SER A 30 3.25 13.03 -1.17
C SER A 30 2.91 12.26 -2.45
N LYS A 31 3.04 12.87 -3.63
CA LYS A 31 2.80 12.13 -4.88
C LYS A 31 3.79 10.99 -4.98
N TRP A 32 3.26 9.80 -5.19
CA TRP A 32 4.08 8.61 -5.35
C TRP A 32 5.10 8.75 -6.50
N GLU A 33 4.70 9.38 -7.61
CA GLU A 33 5.58 9.65 -8.77
C GLU A 33 6.69 10.68 -8.47
N ASP A 34 6.47 11.58 -7.50
CA ASP A 34 7.47 12.59 -7.11
C ASP A 34 8.48 12.00 -6.10
N LEU A 35 8.25 10.77 -5.61
CA LEU A 35 9.20 10.06 -4.75
C LEU A 35 10.29 9.42 -5.62
N GLY A 36 11.56 9.60 -5.24
CA GLY A 36 12.66 8.85 -5.84
C GLY A 36 12.58 7.36 -5.51
N ALA A 37 13.22 6.52 -6.33
CA ALA A 37 13.20 5.06 -6.20
C ALA A 37 13.60 4.58 -4.79
N ASP A 38 14.61 5.20 -4.17
CA ASP A 38 15.03 4.87 -2.80
C ASP A 38 13.92 5.11 -1.77
N LYS A 39 13.18 6.21 -1.92
CA LYS A 39 12.10 6.58 -1.00
C LYS A 39 10.86 5.71 -1.23
N GLN A 40 10.58 5.33 -2.47
CA GLN A 40 9.52 4.38 -2.79
C GLN A 40 9.82 3.00 -2.19
N LYS A 41 11.05 2.50 -2.33
CA LYS A 41 11.49 1.25 -1.73
C LYS A 41 11.40 1.29 -0.21
N ARG A 42 11.89 2.38 0.40
CA ARG A 42 11.78 2.58 1.85
C ARG A 42 10.32 2.58 2.32
N ASN A 43 9.42 3.24 1.60
CA ASN A 43 7.99 3.22 1.93
C ASN A 43 7.38 1.81 1.83
N VAL A 44 7.82 0.98 0.88
CA VAL A 44 7.39 -0.42 0.76
C VAL A 44 7.84 -1.22 1.99
N GLU A 45 9.11 -1.10 2.38
CA GLU A 45 9.67 -1.77 3.57
C GLU A 45 8.99 -1.28 4.86
N GLU A 46 8.83 0.04 5.03
CA GLU A 46 8.15 0.64 6.19
C GLU A 46 6.67 0.22 6.25
N TYR A 47 6.00 0.10 5.10
CA TYR A 47 4.62 -0.37 5.05
C TYR A 47 4.49 -1.86 5.44
N LEU A 48 5.42 -2.72 5.02
CA LEU A 48 5.46 -4.11 5.47
C LEU A 48 5.66 -4.21 6.97
N GLN A 49 6.58 -3.41 7.53
CA GLN A 49 6.78 -3.34 8.98
C GLN A 49 5.52 -2.83 9.70
N TYR A 50 4.86 -1.80 9.16
CA TYR A 50 3.59 -1.29 9.68
C TYR A 50 2.52 -2.38 9.74
N LEU A 51 2.38 -3.19 8.68
CA LEU A 51 1.43 -4.30 8.67
C LEU A 51 1.74 -5.33 9.77
N ARG A 52 3.01 -5.70 9.96
CA ARG A 52 3.43 -6.62 11.02
C ARG A 52 3.15 -6.06 12.42
N GLN A 53 3.44 -4.77 12.64
CA GLN A 53 3.15 -4.09 13.92
C GLN A 53 1.66 -4.03 14.24
N ASN A 54 0.80 -3.99 13.23
CA ASN A 54 -0.67 -3.96 13.38
C ASN A 54 -1.30 -5.36 13.30
N GLU A 55 -0.53 -6.42 13.58
CA GLU A 55 -0.98 -7.82 13.60
C GLU A 55 -1.50 -8.34 12.24
N ASN A 56 -1.21 -7.65 11.13
CA ASN A 56 -1.57 -8.08 9.77
C ASN A 56 -0.48 -8.94 9.14
N ASN A 57 0.11 -9.86 9.92
CA ASN A 57 1.27 -10.67 9.52
C ASN A 57 1.00 -11.47 8.23
N THR A 58 -0.16 -12.10 8.10
CA THR A 58 -0.53 -12.85 6.89
C THR A 58 -0.54 -11.99 5.63
N ILE A 59 -0.98 -10.74 5.74
CA ILE A 59 -1.00 -9.79 4.62
C ILE A 59 0.44 -9.37 4.30
N ALA A 60 1.25 -9.09 5.33
CA ALA A 60 2.66 -8.73 5.16
C ALA A 60 3.47 -9.86 4.51
N ASP A 61 3.27 -11.12 4.94
CA ASP A 61 3.98 -12.28 4.38
C ASP A 61 3.63 -12.51 2.91
N LYS A 62 2.35 -12.37 2.53
CA LYS A 62 1.93 -12.45 1.13
C LYS A 62 2.52 -11.33 0.29
N LEU A 63 2.47 -10.09 0.80
CA LEU A 63 2.98 -8.92 0.11
C LEU A 63 4.51 -8.92 -0.04
N GLN A 64 5.24 -9.44 0.95
CA GLN A 64 6.70 -9.53 0.91
C GLN A 64 7.21 -10.36 -0.29
N GLY A 65 6.39 -11.29 -0.80
CA GLY A 65 6.73 -12.06 -2.00
C GLY A 65 6.63 -11.28 -3.32
N ASP A 66 6.06 -10.08 -3.32
CA ASP A 66 5.85 -9.27 -4.53
C ASP A 66 5.89 -7.76 -4.19
N GLU A 67 7.10 -7.19 -4.17
CA GLU A 67 7.33 -5.78 -3.88
C GLU A 67 6.64 -4.85 -4.89
N GLU A 68 6.54 -5.25 -6.16
CA GLU A 68 5.84 -4.49 -7.20
C GLU A 68 4.35 -4.34 -6.88
N ALA A 69 3.72 -5.38 -6.33
CA ALA A 69 2.33 -5.28 -5.90
C ALA A 69 2.14 -4.29 -4.74
N ILE A 70 3.09 -4.19 -3.81
CA ILE A 70 3.04 -3.19 -2.74
C ILE A 70 3.19 -1.78 -3.32
N TYR A 71 4.13 -1.61 -4.24
CA TYR A 71 4.36 -0.36 -4.95
C TYR A 71 3.08 0.12 -5.64
N GLU A 72 2.43 -0.75 -6.42
CA GLU A 72 1.18 -0.43 -7.10
C GLU A 72 0.05 -0.12 -6.12
N LEU A 73 -0.07 -0.87 -5.01
CA LEU A 73 -1.04 -0.57 -3.95
C LEU A 73 -0.85 0.86 -3.42
N LEU A 74 0.37 1.19 -2.98
CA LEU A 74 0.65 2.49 -2.36
C LEU A 74 0.50 3.63 -3.36
N ARG A 75 0.91 3.43 -4.61
CA ARG A 75 0.71 4.37 -5.73
C ARG A 75 -0.77 4.65 -5.98
N LEU A 76 -1.58 3.60 -6.17
CA LEU A 76 -3.02 3.73 -6.42
C LEU A 76 -3.74 4.38 -5.24
N ARG A 77 -3.34 4.03 -4.02
CA ARG A 77 -3.94 4.58 -2.81
C ARG A 77 -3.61 6.06 -2.65
N THR A 78 -2.36 6.45 -2.88
CA THR A 78 -1.92 7.84 -2.91
C THR A 78 -2.74 8.67 -3.91
N LYS A 79 -2.91 8.17 -5.14
CA LYS A 79 -3.74 8.82 -6.16
C LYS A 79 -5.18 8.99 -5.69
N THR A 80 -5.76 7.94 -5.11
CA THR A 80 -7.15 7.96 -4.61
C THR A 80 -7.36 8.98 -3.49
N ILE A 81 -6.43 9.05 -2.53
CA ILE A 81 -6.51 10.00 -1.41
C ILE A 81 -6.42 11.42 -1.93
N ARG A 82 -5.42 11.73 -2.76
CA ARG A 82 -5.24 13.08 -3.32
C ARG A 82 -6.42 13.50 -4.21
N SER A 83 -6.99 12.60 -5.02
CA SER A 83 -8.19 12.88 -5.81
C SER A 83 -9.41 13.21 -4.94
N LYS A 84 -9.55 12.63 -3.75
CA LYS A 84 -10.61 12.99 -2.81
C LYS A 84 -10.36 14.34 -2.14
N THR A 85 -9.11 14.66 -1.80
CA THR A 85 -8.74 15.93 -1.16
C THR A 85 -8.90 17.12 -2.10
N THR A 86 -8.72 16.94 -3.42
CA THR A 86 -8.85 18.03 -4.41
C THR A 86 -10.29 18.32 -4.82
N ALA A 87 -11.25 17.51 -4.39
CA ALA A 87 -12.67 17.63 -4.77
C ALA A 87 -13.50 18.46 -3.78
N VAL A 88 -12.87 19.34 -3.00
CA VAL A 88 -13.50 20.22 -2.01
C VAL A 88 -13.42 21.67 -2.48
#